data_AF-A0A2T6NLF7-F1
#
_entry.id   AF-A0A2T6NLF7-F1
#
_cell.length_a   1.000
_cell.length_b   1.000
_cell.length_c   1.000
_cell.angle_alpha   90.00
_cell.angle_beta   90.00
_cell.angle_gamma   90.00
#
_symmetry.space_group_name_H-M   'P 1'
#
loop_
_entity.id
_entity.type
_entity.pdbx_description
1 polymer ?
#
loop_
_entity_poly.entity_id
_entity_poly.type
_entity_poly.pdbx_seq_one_letter_code
_entity_poly.pdbx_strand_id
1 'polypeptide(L)'
;MHIEPGVVEGAKIALSVVTAAGAIGYAAKLALSTVKQDGITTIAIRSVITTLLVFCFFEVLPHYPVGVSEVHFILGATLFLIFGAGPAAIGLATGLLIQGLLLAPADLPQYGMNVTSLLVPLLLVDALARRLIPAKTAYKDVKYGQALALSTAYQGGVIAWVAFWAFYGNGFGAENLIQVGSFSVAYLTVIVIEPLLDLAILATAKSLHQLKDSKLFHSRLYRAAV
;
A
#
# COMPACT_ATOMS: atom_id res chain seq x y z
N MET A 1 -4.34 -7.04 -6.82
CA MET A 1 -5.11 -6.49 -5.70
C MET A 1 -6.52 -6.10 -6.09
N HIS A 2 -6.85 -5.93 -7.37
CA HIS A 2 -8.24 -5.98 -7.81
C HIS A 2 -8.70 -7.42 -7.67
N ILE A 3 -9.59 -7.70 -6.71
CA ILE A 3 -10.22 -9.01 -6.62
C ILE A 3 -11.21 -9.10 -7.77
N GLU A 4 -11.19 -10.22 -8.50
CA GLU A 4 -12.04 -10.40 -9.67
C GLU A 4 -13.53 -10.44 -9.29
N PRO A 5 -14.43 -9.83 -10.07
CA PRO A 5 -15.87 -9.93 -9.85
C PRO A 5 -16.31 -11.39 -9.76
N GLY A 6 -17.10 -11.70 -8.73
CA GLY A 6 -17.61 -13.04 -8.47
C GLY A 6 -16.79 -13.88 -7.50
N VAL A 7 -15.62 -13.41 -7.03
CA VAL A 7 -14.88 -14.08 -5.96
C VAL A 7 -15.64 -13.98 -4.63
N VAL A 8 -16.21 -12.81 -4.30
CA VAL A 8 -17.02 -12.61 -3.09
C VAL A 8 -18.35 -11.97 -3.48
N GLU A 9 -19.45 -12.67 -3.19
CA GLU A 9 -20.79 -12.24 -3.60
C GLU A 9 -21.78 -12.13 -2.45
N GLY A 10 -22.85 -11.37 -2.69
CA GLY A 10 -24.02 -11.27 -1.82
C GLY A 10 -23.68 -10.82 -0.40
N ALA A 11 -24.17 -11.56 0.60
CA ALA A 11 -23.99 -11.22 2.02
C ALA A 11 -22.51 -11.18 2.45
N LYS A 12 -21.61 -11.88 1.75
CA LYS A 12 -20.18 -11.92 2.08
C LYS A 12 -19.50 -10.56 1.84
N ILE A 13 -20.03 -9.73 0.94
CA ILE A 13 -19.52 -8.37 0.70
C ILE A 13 -19.63 -7.50 1.97
N ALA A 14 -20.58 -7.78 2.87
CA ALA A 14 -20.73 -7.01 4.11
C ALA A 14 -19.46 -7.01 4.97
N LEU A 15 -18.70 -8.11 4.99
CA LEU A 15 -17.43 -8.18 5.70
C LEU A 15 -16.40 -7.20 5.10
N SER A 16 -16.43 -7.00 3.79
CA SER A 16 -15.54 -6.03 3.11
C SER A 16 -15.84 -4.61 3.56
N VAL A 17 -17.12 -4.26 3.75
CA VAL A 17 -17.52 -2.93 4.22
C VAL A 17 -17.06 -2.71 5.66
N VAL A 18 -17.24 -3.71 6.53
CA VAL A 18 -16.82 -3.61 7.94
C VAL A 18 -15.30 -3.50 8.06
N THR A 19 -14.56 -4.33 7.35
CA THR A 19 -13.09 -4.29 7.36
C THR A 19 -12.55 -3.01 6.72
N ALA A 20 -13.17 -2.52 5.64
CA ALA A 20 -12.84 -1.26 5.02
C ALA A 20 -13.10 -0.08 5.97
N ALA A 21 -14.24 -0.06 6.67
CA ALA A 21 -14.52 0.96 7.68
C ALA A 21 -13.44 0.98 8.78
N GLY A 22 -13.00 -0.19 9.24
CA GLY A 22 -11.89 -0.29 10.21
C GLY A 22 -10.55 0.21 9.66
N ALA A 23 -10.16 -0.24 8.47
CA ALA A 23 -8.90 0.13 7.83
C ALA A 23 -8.86 1.63 7.48
N ILE A 24 -9.93 2.17 6.89
CA ILE A 24 -10.08 3.60 6.58
C ILE A 24 -10.15 4.42 7.86
N GLY A 25 -10.86 3.97 8.90
CA GLY A 25 -10.89 4.65 10.19
C GLY A 25 -9.51 4.77 10.83
N TYR A 26 -8.70 3.71 10.76
CA TYR A 26 -7.32 3.77 11.23
C TYR A 26 -6.43 4.64 10.33
N ALA A 27 -6.60 4.59 9.01
CA ALA A 27 -5.92 5.48 8.08
C ALA A 27 -6.26 6.95 8.36
N ALA A 28 -7.52 7.27 8.67
CA ALA A 28 -7.94 8.60 9.09
C ALA A 28 -7.26 9.02 10.39
N LYS A 29 -7.09 8.13 11.37
CA LYS A 29 -6.32 8.40 12.58
C LYS A 29 -4.86 8.74 12.26
N LEU A 30 -4.22 8.00 11.34
CA LEU A 30 -2.86 8.29 10.88
C LEU A 30 -2.78 9.66 10.19
N ALA A 31 -3.72 9.96 9.29
CA ALA A 31 -3.84 11.26 8.65
C ALA A 31 -3.99 12.40 9.66
N LEU A 32 -4.86 12.24 10.67
CA LEU A 32 -5.02 13.22 11.76
C LEU A 32 -3.73 13.41 12.56
N SER A 33 -2.96 12.34 12.79
CA SER A 33 -1.66 12.46 13.44
C SER A 33 -0.66 13.27 12.60
N THR A 34 -0.66 13.07 11.28
CA THR A 34 0.16 13.86 10.35
C THR A 34 -0.29 15.32 10.31
N VAL A 35 -1.60 15.62 10.33
CA VAL A 35 -2.10 17.00 10.44
C VAL A 35 -1.58 17.69 11.69
N LYS A 36 -1.61 17.00 12.84
CA LYS A 36 -1.12 17.55 14.12
C LYS A 36 0.38 17.82 14.13
N GLN A 37 1.17 17.02 13.40
CA GLN A 37 2.63 17.13 13.37
C GLN A 37 3.13 18.10 12.29
N ASP A 38 2.58 18.00 11.08
CA ASP A 38 3.12 18.66 9.88
C ASP A 38 2.18 19.74 9.30
N GLY A 39 0.94 19.83 9.78
CA GLY A 39 -0.08 20.78 9.34
C GLY A 39 -0.95 20.28 8.18
N ILE A 40 -2.14 20.90 8.02
CA ILE A 40 -3.16 20.48 7.05
C ILE A 40 -2.71 20.67 5.58
N THR A 41 -2.00 21.77 5.28
CA THR A 41 -1.49 22.04 3.93
C THR A 41 -0.51 20.96 3.48
N THR A 42 0.34 20.51 4.39
CA THR A 42 1.37 19.50 4.12
C THR A 42 0.75 18.15 3.78
N ILE A 43 -0.23 17.68 4.58
CA ILE A 43 -0.92 16.43 4.26
C ILE A 43 -1.69 16.52 2.95
N ALA A 44 -2.31 17.66 2.64
CA ALA A 44 -3.06 17.84 1.41
C ALA A 44 -2.15 17.68 0.18
N ILE A 45 -1.01 18.38 0.16
CA ILE A 45 -0.04 18.29 -0.94
C ILE A 45 0.50 16.87 -1.06
N ARG A 46 0.96 16.27 0.04
CA ARG A 46 1.50 14.90 0.01
C ARG A 46 0.46 13.89 -0.45
N SER A 47 -0.80 14.05 -0.03
CA SER A 47 -1.89 13.16 -0.44
C SER A 47 -2.18 13.28 -1.93
N VAL A 48 -2.21 14.49 -2.49
CA VAL A 48 -2.37 14.68 -3.95
C VAL A 48 -1.24 13.98 -4.70
N ILE A 49 0.01 14.15 -4.25
CA ILE A 49 1.17 13.50 -4.88
C ILE A 49 1.06 11.98 -4.77
N THR A 50 0.75 11.43 -3.60
CA THR A 50 0.62 9.97 -3.42
C THR A 50 -0.55 9.40 -4.22
N THR A 51 -1.69 10.10 -4.32
CA THR A 51 -2.82 9.71 -5.17
C THR A 51 -2.40 9.63 -6.64
N LEU A 52 -1.70 10.64 -7.15
CA LEU A 52 -1.22 10.66 -8.54
C LEU A 52 -0.20 9.54 -8.80
N LEU A 53 0.74 9.33 -7.88
CA LEU A 53 1.71 8.25 -7.98
C LEU A 53 1.03 6.88 -8.00
N VAL A 54 0.12 6.63 -7.06
CA VAL A 54 -0.65 5.37 -6.99
C VAL A 54 -1.42 5.14 -8.28
N PHE A 55 -2.13 6.16 -8.77
CA PHE A 55 -2.86 6.07 -10.04
C PHE A 55 -1.92 5.74 -11.20
N CYS A 56 -0.74 6.39 -11.29
CA CYS A 56 0.27 6.04 -12.28
C CYS A 56 0.82 4.62 -12.10
N PHE A 57 1.00 4.14 -10.86
CA PHE A 57 1.48 2.79 -10.62
C PHE A 57 0.48 1.75 -11.11
N PHE A 58 -0.81 2.00 -10.94
CA PHE A 58 -1.85 1.05 -11.37
C PHE A 58 -2.09 1.08 -12.88
N GLU A 59 -1.97 2.25 -13.52
CA GLU A 59 -2.31 2.39 -14.94
C GLU A 59 -1.12 2.33 -15.90
N VAL A 60 0.06 2.76 -15.45
CA VAL A 60 1.24 2.90 -16.33
C VAL A 60 2.24 1.78 -16.12
N LEU A 61 2.43 1.30 -14.88
CA LEU A 61 3.34 0.19 -14.63
C LEU A 61 2.69 -1.14 -15.05
N PRO A 62 3.51 -2.17 -15.37
CA PRO A 62 2.99 -3.47 -15.76
C PRO A 62 2.06 -4.05 -14.69
N HIS A 63 0.84 -4.37 -15.10
CA HIS A 63 -0.15 -5.10 -14.32
C HIS A 63 -0.83 -6.15 -15.21
N TYR A 64 -1.22 -7.28 -14.61
CA TYR A 64 -1.87 -8.37 -15.36
C TYR A 64 -2.71 -9.26 -14.44
N PRO A 65 -3.85 -9.79 -14.91
CA PRO A 65 -4.71 -10.68 -14.14
C PRO A 65 -4.06 -12.06 -13.97
N VAL A 66 -4.05 -12.57 -12.73
CA VAL A 66 -3.55 -13.93 -12.42
C VAL A 66 -4.39 -14.58 -11.31
N GLY A 67 -5.10 -15.64 -11.65
CA GLY A 67 -5.87 -16.41 -10.67
C GLY A 67 -7.04 -15.57 -10.12
N VAL A 68 -7.00 -15.28 -8.82
CA VAL A 68 -8.10 -14.59 -8.10
C VAL A 68 -8.00 -13.06 -8.12
N SER A 69 -6.89 -12.49 -8.61
CA SER A 69 -6.64 -11.06 -8.57
C SER A 69 -5.57 -10.62 -9.58
N GLU A 70 -5.42 -9.32 -9.77
CA GLU A 70 -4.36 -8.75 -10.61
C GLU A 70 -3.04 -8.54 -9.87
N VAL A 71 -1.91 -8.72 -10.54
CA VAL A 71 -0.59 -8.38 -9.99
C VAL A 71 -0.26 -6.95 -10.35
N HIS A 72 0.11 -6.14 -9.36
CA HIS A 72 0.45 -4.73 -9.55
C HIS A 72 1.74 -4.37 -8.81
N PHE A 73 2.50 -3.45 -9.40
CA PHE A 73 3.49 -2.67 -8.67
C PHE A 73 2.76 -1.58 -7.87
N ILE A 74 2.93 -1.57 -6.56
CA ILE A 74 2.22 -0.71 -5.60
C ILE A 74 3.18 0.27 -4.96
N LEU A 75 4.43 -0.17 -4.70
CA LEU A 75 5.46 0.61 -4.02
C LEU A 75 4.98 1.20 -2.68
N GLY A 76 4.10 0.47 -1.96
CA GLY A 76 3.44 0.96 -0.75
C GLY A 76 4.40 1.28 0.39
N ALA A 77 5.45 0.47 0.55
CA ALA A 77 6.51 0.73 1.53
C ALA A 77 7.31 2.00 1.18
N THR A 78 7.55 2.25 -0.11
CA THR A 78 8.19 3.48 -0.58
C THR A 78 7.33 4.71 -0.35
N LEU A 79 6.03 4.65 -0.67
CA LEU A 79 5.09 5.73 -0.37
C LEU A 79 5.08 6.05 1.13
N PHE A 80 5.07 5.01 1.98
CA PHE A 80 5.17 5.15 3.42
C PHE A 80 6.47 5.85 3.86
N LEU A 81 7.63 5.40 3.36
CA LEU A 81 8.93 5.95 3.75
C LEU A 81 9.11 7.41 3.27
N ILE A 82 8.60 7.76 2.10
CA ILE A 82 8.80 9.09 1.51
C ILE A 82 7.79 10.11 2.05
N PHE A 83 6.51 9.74 2.11
CA PHE A 83 5.42 10.68 2.41
C PHE A 83 4.80 10.50 3.79
N GLY A 84 5.01 9.34 4.42
CA GLY A 84 4.44 8.96 5.70
C GLY A 84 3.15 8.16 5.58
N ALA A 85 2.74 7.52 6.68
CA ALA A 85 1.61 6.60 6.69
C ALA A 85 0.27 7.27 6.31
N GLY A 86 0.00 8.49 6.81
CA GLY A 86 -1.23 9.22 6.53
C GLY A 86 -1.41 9.52 5.03
N PRO A 87 -0.50 10.28 4.39
CA PRO A 87 -0.57 10.56 2.96
C PRO A 87 -0.52 9.30 2.09
N ALA A 88 0.29 8.29 2.44
CA ALA A 88 0.32 7.04 1.69
C ALA A 88 -1.04 6.32 1.73
N ALA A 89 -1.70 6.28 2.90
CA ALA A 89 -3.01 5.67 3.05
C ALA A 89 -4.09 6.42 2.25
N ILE A 90 -4.10 7.75 2.32
CA ILE A 90 -5.02 8.57 1.51
C ILE A 90 -4.78 8.31 0.02
N GLY A 91 -3.52 8.34 -0.41
CA GLY A 91 -3.13 8.11 -1.81
C GLY A 91 -3.56 6.75 -2.33
N LEU A 92 -3.32 5.68 -1.57
CA LEU A 92 -3.74 4.32 -1.94
C LEU A 92 -5.26 4.19 -2.07
N ALA A 93 -6.01 4.73 -1.11
CA ALA A 93 -7.47 4.67 -1.14
C ALA A 93 -8.06 5.51 -2.29
N THR A 94 -7.63 6.77 -2.42
CA THR A 94 -8.16 7.66 -3.45
C THR A 94 -7.67 7.32 -4.85
N GLY A 95 -6.42 6.86 -5.01
CA GLY A 95 -5.90 6.41 -6.30
C GLY A 95 -6.70 5.22 -6.83
N LEU A 96 -6.92 4.22 -5.97
CA LEU A 96 -7.78 3.07 -6.28
C LEU A 96 -9.23 3.50 -6.58
N LEU A 97 -9.79 4.45 -5.82
CA LEU A 97 -11.15 4.93 -6.05
C LEU A 97 -11.26 5.65 -7.40
N ILE A 98 -10.31 6.51 -7.75
CA ILE A 98 -10.29 7.24 -9.02
C ILE A 98 -10.17 6.26 -10.19
N GLN A 99 -9.29 5.27 -10.07
CA GLN A 99 -9.19 4.19 -11.05
C GLN A 99 -10.53 3.45 -11.21
N GLY A 100 -11.14 3.03 -10.11
CA GLY A 100 -12.46 2.37 -10.15
C GLY A 100 -13.55 3.25 -10.75
N LEU A 101 -13.56 4.56 -10.49
CA LEU A 101 -14.58 5.47 -11.03
C LEU A 101 -14.40 5.76 -12.53
N LEU A 102 -13.16 5.87 -13.00
CA LEU A 102 -12.86 6.35 -14.35
C LEU A 102 -12.56 5.25 -15.36
N LEU A 103 -11.92 4.16 -14.91
CA LEU A 103 -11.32 3.15 -15.80
C LEU A 103 -11.87 1.74 -15.55
N ALA A 104 -12.18 1.40 -14.29
CA ALA A 104 -12.73 0.09 -13.93
C ALA A 104 -14.02 0.16 -13.07
N PRO A 105 -15.15 0.72 -13.55
CA PRO A 105 -16.39 0.84 -12.77
C PRO A 105 -16.95 -0.49 -12.27
N ALA A 106 -16.64 -1.59 -12.97
CA ALA A 106 -17.03 -2.94 -12.57
C ALA A 106 -16.44 -3.36 -11.21
N ASP A 107 -15.33 -2.74 -10.77
CA ASP A 107 -14.65 -3.08 -9.53
C ASP A 107 -15.16 -2.28 -8.32
N LEU A 108 -15.96 -1.24 -8.54
CA LEU A 108 -16.50 -0.39 -7.47
C LEU A 108 -17.27 -1.18 -6.38
N PRO A 109 -18.11 -2.19 -6.71
CA PRO A 109 -18.74 -3.03 -5.69
C PRO A 109 -17.73 -3.76 -4.78
N GLN A 110 -16.52 -4.00 -5.28
CA GLN A 110 -15.44 -4.68 -4.57
C GLN A 110 -14.44 -3.74 -3.91
N TYR A 111 -14.66 -2.43 -4.01
CA TYR A 111 -13.75 -1.42 -3.50
C TYR A 111 -13.37 -1.65 -2.03
N GLY A 112 -14.29 -2.12 -1.18
CA GLY A 112 -14.00 -2.45 0.22
C GLY A 112 -12.92 -3.53 0.39
N MET A 113 -12.95 -4.57 -0.43
CA MET A 113 -11.93 -5.62 -0.40
C MET A 113 -10.61 -5.14 -1.00
N ASN A 114 -10.69 -4.42 -2.13
CA ASN A 114 -9.51 -3.93 -2.83
C ASN A 114 -8.77 -2.90 -1.98
N VAL A 115 -9.47 -1.95 -1.36
CA VAL A 115 -8.85 -0.93 -0.49
C VAL A 115 -8.23 -1.55 0.76
N THR A 116 -8.86 -2.57 1.35
CA THR A 116 -8.28 -3.25 2.51
C THR A 116 -7.04 -4.06 2.15
N SER A 117 -6.98 -4.62 0.93
CA SER A 117 -5.79 -5.28 0.40
C SER A 117 -4.59 -4.34 0.25
N LEU A 118 -4.80 -3.01 0.21
CA LEU A 118 -3.74 -2.01 0.19
C LEU A 118 -3.46 -1.42 1.58
N LEU A 119 -4.51 -1.09 2.31
CA LEU A 119 -4.40 -0.38 3.58
C LEU A 119 -3.93 -1.30 4.71
N VAL A 120 -4.45 -2.52 4.83
CA VAL A 120 -4.07 -3.40 5.94
C VAL A 120 -2.57 -3.73 5.91
N PRO A 121 -1.96 -4.07 4.76
CA PRO A 121 -0.52 -4.23 4.68
C PRO A 121 0.25 -2.94 4.98
N LEU A 122 -0.29 -1.76 4.61
CA LEU A 122 0.32 -0.48 4.97
C LEU A 122 0.34 -0.27 6.49
N LEU A 123 -0.74 -0.63 7.19
CA LEU A 123 -0.81 -0.55 8.65
C LEU A 123 0.18 -1.52 9.32
N LEU A 124 0.36 -2.71 8.73
CA LEU A 124 1.38 -3.65 9.15
C LEU A 124 2.79 -3.04 8.99
N VAL A 125 3.08 -2.42 7.85
CA VAL A 125 4.35 -1.72 7.60
C VAL A 125 4.56 -0.60 8.61
N ASP A 126 3.56 0.22 8.90
CA ASP A 126 3.66 1.29 9.89
C ASP A 126 4.00 0.74 11.29
N ALA A 127 3.34 -0.34 11.70
CA ALA A 127 3.63 -1.00 12.97
C ALA A 127 5.04 -1.62 13.00
N LEU A 128 5.46 -2.26 11.90
CA LEU A 128 6.77 -2.90 11.78
C LEU A 128 7.90 -1.88 11.71
N ALA A 129 7.71 -0.76 11.01
CA ALA A 129 8.67 0.33 10.91
C ALA A 129 9.01 0.91 12.29
N ARG A 130 8.03 1.05 13.18
CA ARG A 130 8.24 1.50 14.57
C ARG A 130 9.12 0.54 15.39
N ARG A 131 9.14 -0.74 15.04
CA ARG A 131 9.96 -1.78 15.70
C ARG A 131 11.34 -1.93 15.07
N LEU A 132 11.41 -1.88 13.73
CA LEU A 132 12.64 -2.17 12.99
C LEU A 132 13.53 -0.93 12.80
N ILE A 133 12.96 0.27 12.71
CA ILE A 133 13.70 1.51 12.47
C ILE A 133 13.85 2.28 13.78
N PRO A 134 15.09 2.41 14.32
CA PRO A 134 15.32 3.17 15.54
C PRO A 134 14.77 4.60 15.43
N ALA A 135 14.24 5.14 16.53
CA ALA A 135 13.68 6.51 16.55
C ALA A 135 14.68 7.55 16.05
N LYS A 136 15.96 7.39 16.43
CA LYS A 136 17.07 8.27 16.05
C LYS A 136 17.52 8.16 14.58
N THR A 137 16.91 7.27 13.80
CA THR A 137 17.25 7.06 12.39
C THR A 137 16.21 7.75 11.50
N ALA A 138 16.67 8.63 10.62
CA ALA A 138 15.86 9.19 9.54
C ALA A 138 15.57 8.09 8.50
N TYR A 139 14.42 8.13 7.84
CA TYR A 139 14.03 7.13 6.85
C TYR A 139 14.97 7.09 5.67
N LYS A 140 15.56 8.22 5.27
CA LYS A 140 16.62 8.19 4.26
C LYS A 140 17.79 7.32 4.71
N ASP A 141 18.11 7.23 6.00
CA ASP A 141 19.29 6.53 6.53
C ASP A 141 19.00 5.07 6.93
N VAL A 142 17.82 4.57 6.56
CA VAL A 142 17.42 3.17 6.78
C VAL A 142 18.38 2.24 6.04
N LYS A 143 18.74 1.14 6.70
CA LYS A 143 19.59 0.09 6.13
C LYS A 143 18.82 -0.64 5.04
N TYR A 144 19.52 -1.12 4.02
CA TYR A 144 18.89 -1.88 2.93
C TYR A 144 18.08 -3.09 3.41
N GLY A 145 18.57 -3.82 4.43
CA GLY A 145 17.80 -4.93 5.04
C GLY A 145 16.51 -4.48 5.73
N GLN A 146 16.47 -3.28 6.31
CA GLN A 146 15.25 -2.73 6.92
C GLN A 146 14.24 -2.31 5.84
N ALA A 147 14.69 -1.68 4.75
CA ALA A 147 13.83 -1.32 3.63
C ALA A 147 13.26 -2.57 2.94
N LEU A 148 14.11 -3.58 2.68
CA LEU A 148 13.71 -4.88 2.14
C LEU A 148 12.67 -5.57 3.04
N ALA A 149 12.86 -5.55 4.36
CA ALA A 149 11.91 -6.13 5.29
C ALA A 149 10.54 -5.43 5.25
N LEU A 150 10.49 -4.09 5.16
CA LEU A 150 9.23 -3.35 5.04
C LEU A 150 8.53 -3.63 3.71
N SER A 151 9.27 -3.63 2.61
CA SER A 151 8.74 -3.92 1.26
C SER A 151 8.19 -5.35 1.20
N THR A 152 8.94 -6.32 1.71
CA THR A 152 8.51 -7.73 1.77
C THR A 152 7.29 -7.90 2.67
N ALA A 153 7.23 -7.21 3.81
CA ALA A 153 6.07 -7.25 4.70
C ALA A 153 4.81 -6.65 4.05
N TYR A 154 4.96 -5.56 3.28
CA TYR A 154 3.86 -4.99 2.50
C TYR A 154 3.33 -6.01 1.50
N GLN A 155 4.23 -6.55 0.68
CA GLN A 155 3.86 -7.48 -0.40
C GLN A 155 3.31 -8.81 0.11
N GLY A 156 3.95 -9.41 1.12
CA GLY A 156 3.42 -10.58 1.80
C GLY A 156 2.07 -10.33 2.45
N GLY A 157 1.85 -9.12 2.96
CA GLY A 157 0.55 -8.67 3.47
C GLY A 157 -0.52 -8.64 2.38
N VAL A 158 -0.20 -8.11 1.19
CA VAL A 158 -1.12 -8.08 0.04
C VAL A 158 -1.51 -9.51 -0.36
N ILE A 159 -0.52 -10.40 -0.51
CA ILE A 159 -0.76 -11.82 -0.84
C ILE A 159 -1.68 -12.47 0.19
N ALA A 160 -1.37 -12.31 1.47
CA ALA A 160 -2.14 -12.89 2.56
C ALA A 160 -3.58 -12.36 2.59
N TRP A 161 -3.77 -11.05 2.34
CA TRP A 161 -5.10 -10.44 2.37
C TRP A 161 -5.96 -10.84 1.16
N VAL A 162 -5.36 -10.95 -0.03
CA VAL A 162 -6.06 -11.47 -1.22
C VAL A 162 -6.42 -12.94 -1.03
N ALA A 163 -5.49 -13.77 -0.52
CA ALA A 163 -5.76 -15.17 -0.21
C ALA A 163 -6.91 -15.32 0.81
N PHE A 164 -6.95 -14.47 1.83
CA PHE A 164 -8.05 -14.42 2.79
C PHE A 164 -9.40 -14.18 2.09
N TRP A 165 -9.50 -13.18 1.21
CA TRP A 165 -10.73 -12.90 0.48
C TRP A 165 -11.13 -14.02 -0.46
N ALA A 166 -10.17 -14.60 -1.17
CA ALA A 166 -10.41 -15.75 -2.06
C ALA A 166 -10.95 -16.96 -1.29
N PHE A 167 -10.37 -17.31 -0.14
CA PHE A 167 -10.85 -18.43 0.68
C PHE A 167 -12.19 -18.12 1.34
N TYR A 168 -12.42 -16.88 1.78
CA TYR A 168 -13.69 -16.46 2.34
C TYR A 168 -14.83 -16.52 1.30
N GLY A 169 -14.52 -16.09 0.07
CA GLY A 169 -15.42 -16.09 -1.07
C GLY A 169 -15.75 -17.49 -1.59
N ASN A 170 -14.73 -18.21 -2.04
CA ASN A 170 -14.85 -19.46 -2.80
C ASN A 170 -14.51 -20.73 -2.00
N GLY A 171 -14.15 -20.61 -0.72
CA GLY A 171 -13.81 -21.75 0.14
C GLY A 171 -12.46 -22.38 -0.20
N PHE A 172 -12.19 -23.59 0.32
CA PHE A 172 -10.91 -24.29 0.18
C PHE A 172 -10.91 -25.39 -0.90
N GLY A 173 -11.68 -25.19 -1.97
CA GLY A 173 -11.71 -26.12 -3.10
C GLY A 173 -10.37 -26.17 -3.84
N ALA A 174 -10.06 -27.31 -4.49
CA ALA A 174 -8.80 -27.52 -5.20
C ALA A 174 -8.54 -26.44 -6.27
N GLU A 175 -9.58 -26.05 -7.01
CA GLU A 175 -9.49 -24.99 -8.02
C GLU A 175 -9.11 -23.64 -7.40
N ASN A 176 -9.76 -23.25 -6.30
CA ASN A 176 -9.45 -21.98 -5.62
C ASN A 176 -8.04 -22.00 -5.02
N LEU A 177 -7.59 -23.13 -4.48
CA LEU A 177 -6.21 -23.29 -4.01
C LEU A 177 -5.19 -23.10 -5.14
N ILE A 178 -5.48 -23.59 -6.35
CA ILE A 178 -4.64 -23.38 -7.53
C ILE A 178 -4.63 -21.91 -7.94
N GLN A 179 -5.79 -21.24 -7.94
CA GLN A 179 -5.88 -19.82 -8.31
C GLN A 179 -5.12 -18.93 -7.31
N VAL A 180 -5.30 -19.14 -6.00
CA VAL A 180 -4.56 -18.43 -4.95
C VAL A 180 -3.07 -18.74 -5.03
N GLY A 181 -2.69 -20.00 -5.28
CA GLY A 181 -1.30 -20.40 -5.47
C GLY A 181 -0.66 -19.70 -6.67
N SER A 182 -1.35 -19.66 -7.81
CA SER A 182 -0.89 -18.99 -9.03
C SER A 182 -0.68 -17.50 -8.82
N PHE A 183 -1.66 -16.84 -8.18
CA PHE A 183 -1.54 -15.43 -7.79
C PHE A 183 -0.34 -15.20 -6.87
N SER A 184 -0.17 -16.04 -5.85
CA SER A 184 0.93 -15.92 -4.90
C SER A 184 2.30 -16.06 -5.58
N VAL A 185 2.45 -17.03 -6.49
CA VAL A 185 3.67 -17.24 -7.26
C VAL A 185 3.96 -16.06 -8.19
N ALA A 186 2.95 -15.51 -8.86
CA ALA A 186 3.12 -14.33 -9.70
C ALA A 186 3.51 -13.09 -8.86
N TYR A 187 2.99 -12.95 -7.64
CA TYR A 187 3.40 -11.86 -6.75
C TYR A 187 4.82 -12.02 -6.19
N LEU A 188 5.41 -13.22 -6.20
CA LEU A 188 6.82 -13.39 -5.83
C LEU A 188 7.74 -12.59 -6.77
N THR A 189 7.35 -12.39 -8.03
CA THR A 189 8.12 -11.57 -8.96
C THR A 189 8.15 -10.10 -8.52
N VAL A 190 7.02 -9.60 -7.99
CA VAL A 190 6.93 -8.25 -7.39
C VAL A 190 7.80 -8.17 -6.14
N ILE A 191 7.78 -9.19 -5.27
CA ILE A 191 8.65 -9.26 -4.08
C ILE A 191 10.13 -9.21 -4.44
N VAL A 192 10.54 -9.70 -5.63
CA VAL A 192 11.94 -9.63 -6.07
C VAL A 192 12.26 -8.24 -6.64
N ILE A 193 11.37 -7.68 -7.44
CA ILE A 193 11.63 -6.46 -8.22
C ILE A 193 11.40 -5.20 -7.38
N GLU A 194 10.28 -5.09 -6.66
CA GLU A 194 9.95 -3.87 -5.92
C GLU A 194 10.99 -3.47 -4.89
N PRO A 195 11.55 -4.39 -4.08
CA PRO A 195 12.56 -3.96 -3.13
C PRO A 195 13.78 -3.35 -3.83
N LEU A 196 14.17 -3.84 -5.01
CA LEU A 196 15.27 -3.24 -5.77
C LEU A 196 14.93 -1.81 -6.22
N LEU A 197 13.69 -1.58 -6.65
CA LEU A 197 13.19 -0.24 -6.97
C LEU A 197 13.14 0.65 -5.72
N ASP A 198 12.63 0.14 -4.60
CA ASP A 198 12.60 0.83 -3.32
C ASP A 198 14.01 1.24 -2.88
N LEU A 199 15.00 0.37 -3.07
CA LEU A 199 16.40 0.67 -2.76
C LEU A 199 16.98 1.75 -3.68
N ALA A 200 16.67 1.72 -4.98
CA ALA A 200 17.10 2.73 -5.93
C ALA A 200 16.47 4.10 -5.63
N ILE A 201 15.18 4.13 -5.29
CA ILE A 201 14.45 5.34 -4.89
C ILE A 201 15.02 5.87 -3.57
N LEU A 202 15.29 5.00 -2.60
CA LEU A 202 15.91 5.39 -1.33
C LEU A 202 17.31 5.96 -1.53
N ALA A 203 18.14 5.35 -2.39
CA ALA A 203 19.46 5.86 -2.74
C ALA A 203 19.38 7.23 -3.40
N THR A 204 18.40 7.44 -4.28
CA THR A 204 18.13 8.73 -4.90
C THR A 204 17.72 9.77 -3.84
N ALA A 205 16.80 9.42 -2.95
CA ALA A 205 16.36 10.29 -1.86
C ALA A 205 17.52 10.69 -0.92
N LYS A 206 18.45 9.76 -0.63
CA LYS A 206 19.69 10.04 0.12
C LYS A 206 20.55 11.10 -0.57
N SER A 207 20.69 11.02 -1.89
CA SER A 207 21.54 11.95 -2.66
C SER A 207 20.99 13.39 -2.71
N LEU A 208 19.68 13.56 -2.52
CA LEU A 208 18.99 14.86 -2.58
C LEU A 208 19.02 15.62 -1.25
N HIS A 209 20.22 15.90 -0.72
CA HIS A 209 20.41 16.61 0.56
C HIS A 209 19.82 18.03 0.59
N GLN A 210 19.62 18.66 -0.57
CA GLN A 210 19.08 20.02 -0.69
C GLN A 210 17.59 20.11 -0.30
N LEU A 211 16.88 18.98 -0.25
CA LEU A 211 15.45 18.92 0.08
C LEU A 211 15.17 18.75 1.58
N LYS A 212 16.21 18.78 2.43
CA LYS A 212 16.13 18.50 3.89
C LYS A 212 15.15 19.37 4.68
N ASP A 213 14.87 20.58 4.20
CA ASP A 213 13.95 21.54 4.84
C ASP A 213 12.60 21.62 4.11
N SER A 214 12.40 20.81 3.07
CA SER A 214 11.16 20.75 2.32
C SER A 214 10.08 20.05 3.15
N LYS A 215 8.91 20.70 3.27
CA LYS A 215 7.71 20.08 3.85
C LYS A 215 7.04 19.07 2.91
N LEU A 216 7.48 18.99 1.65
CA LEU A 216 6.91 18.06 0.65
C LEU A 216 7.12 16.59 1.02
N PHE A 217 8.11 16.28 1.86
CA PHE A 217 8.42 14.91 2.27
C PHE A 217 8.21 14.71 3.75
N HIS A 218 7.99 13.46 4.16
CA HIS A 218 7.80 13.08 5.56
C HIS A 218 8.90 13.67 6.45
N SER A 219 8.53 14.18 7.62
CA SER A 219 9.50 14.79 8.54
C SER A 219 10.62 13.81 8.92
N ARG A 220 10.28 12.52 9.11
CA ARG A 220 11.29 11.49 9.33
C ARG A 220 12.14 11.15 8.12
N LEU A 221 11.79 11.58 6.90
CA LEU A 221 12.62 11.30 5.72
C LEU A 221 14.02 11.88 5.89
N TYR A 222 14.12 13.14 6.31
CA TYR A 222 15.40 13.83 6.49
C TYR A 222 15.83 14.03 7.95
N ARG A 223 14.93 13.81 8.92
CA ARG A 223 15.19 14.06 10.35
C ARG A 223 14.91 12.80 11.19
N ALA A 224 15.63 12.64 12.29
CA ALA A 224 15.29 11.64 13.30
C ALA A 224 13.94 11.97 13.94
N ALA A 225 13.23 10.97 14.50
CA ALA A 225 12.09 11.26 15.37
C ALA A 225 12.61 11.95 16.64
N VAL A 226 11.90 13.00 17.07
CA VAL A 226 12.14 13.72 18.33
C VAL A 226 11.37 13.02 19.45
#